data_AF-M4YM67-F1
#
_entry.id   AF-M4YM67-F1
#
_cell.length_a   1.000
_cell.length_b   1.000
_cell.length_c   1.000
_cell.angle_alpha   90.00
_cell.angle_beta   90.00
_cell.angle_gamma   90.00
#
_symmetry.space_group_name_H-M   'P 1'
#
loop_
_entity.id
_entity.type
_entity.pdbx_description
1 polymer ?
#
loop_
_entity_poly.entity_id
_entity_poly.type
_entity_poly.pdbx_seq_one_letter_code
_entity_poly.pdbx_strand_id
1 'polypeptide(L)'
;MMRIEEGGKHSFWADSLPAGLSIVRPFDTWAIVLWLLALAACVAAIVIYGIMEAFLSLPFAAVGFIYTLYRKNIVAIVLIAVFTIAVYLVTREITYILIILFIAFGAGGVACVVDALQRFVFYKVLYSVRYVNVKEKPALRDRIIAFIFSIPPDLDTRNIQVDMNQVGKKFPWKDLWSTVALSMMIGMFFWIYVSLNPAFVDISNESTYSITESSLFVFTIMLYVPVVVMPFSIFRSMNARIGTNFRDFKIYNGVVSTIQRMAVPVFAALVFVFMAIGTSKDTGAVVMFIGMSAAMIFAVILLTSLIYYYSMEATTVSDVSKKWKLFMPVPLLVSLRDDDARAETYPGVPARDEGDLSAITVGIKRRKNN
;
A
#
# COMPACT_ATOMS: atom_id res chain seq x y z
N MET A 1 9.27 -6.72 -34.15
CA MET A 1 10.52 -6.41 -33.43
C MET A 1 10.25 -5.25 -32.48
N MET A 2 10.30 -5.49 -31.16
CA MET A 2 10.13 -4.43 -30.16
C MET A 2 11.35 -3.51 -30.21
N ARG A 3 11.13 -2.20 -30.33
CA ARG A 3 12.20 -1.21 -30.31
C ARG A 3 12.59 -0.96 -28.85
N ILE A 4 13.79 -1.40 -28.51
CA ILE A 4 14.46 -1.16 -27.22
C ILE A 4 14.97 0.28 -27.27
N GLU A 5 14.63 1.10 -26.27
CA GLU A 5 15.05 2.51 -26.20
C GLU A 5 16.06 2.73 -25.08
N GLU A 6 17.15 3.45 -25.39
CA GLU A 6 18.22 3.79 -24.46
C GLU A 6 17.78 4.94 -23.54
N GLY A 7 17.38 4.62 -22.31
CA GLY A 7 16.98 5.60 -21.30
C GLY A 7 18.14 6.42 -20.74
N GLY A 8 18.49 7.52 -21.41
CA GLY A 8 19.47 8.50 -20.91
C GLY A 8 18.90 9.47 -19.86
N LYS A 9 19.77 9.95 -18.94
CA LYS A 9 19.43 10.83 -17.78
C LYS A 9 18.76 12.18 -18.10
N HIS A 10 18.74 12.59 -19.38
CA HIS A 10 18.12 13.83 -19.86
C HIS A 10 17.08 13.62 -20.95
N SER A 11 16.62 12.39 -21.14
CA SER A 11 15.53 12.09 -22.07
C SER A 11 14.18 12.50 -21.46
N PHE A 12 13.12 12.50 -22.27
CA PHE A 12 11.72 12.57 -21.81
C PHE A 12 11.40 11.54 -20.69
N TRP A 13 12.30 10.57 -20.50
CA TRP A 13 12.28 9.48 -19.53
C TRP A 13 13.07 9.75 -18.23
N ALA A 14 13.49 10.99 -17.95
CA ALA A 14 14.21 11.31 -16.72
C ALA A 14 13.31 11.18 -15.47
N ASP A 15 13.82 10.54 -14.41
CA ASP A 15 13.14 10.33 -13.11
C ASP A 15 12.82 11.64 -12.34
N SER A 16 13.23 12.79 -12.86
CA SER A 16 13.04 14.09 -12.22
C SER A 16 11.70 14.71 -12.61
N LEU A 17 10.89 14.99 -11.58
CA LEU A 17 9.66 15.77 -11.71
C LEU A 17 9.95 17.15 -12.31
N PRO A 18 9.03 17.72 -13.12
CA PRO A 18 9.14 19.12 -13.52
C PRO A 18 9.22 20.03 -12.28
N ALA A 19 10.09 21.04 -12.34
CA ALA A 19 10.38 21.92 -11.23
C ALA A 19 9.10 22.56 -10.67
N GLY A 20 8.89 22.46 -9.35
CA GLY A 20 7.73 23.01 -8.65
C GLY A 20 6.54 22.05 -8.45
N LEU A 21 6.54 20.85 -9.04
CA LEU A 21 5.46 19.87 -8.83
C LEU A 21 5.82 18.88 -7.71
N SER A 22 5.21 19.05 -6.53
CA SER A 22 5.32 18.04 -5.46
C SER A 22 4.28 16.93 -5.66
N ILE A 23 4.73 15.67 -5.70
CA ILE A 23 3.85 14.48 -5.69
C ILE A 23 3.00 14.42 -4.41
N VAL A 24 3.55 14.91 -3.31
CA VAL A 24 3.01 14.72 -1.95
C VAL A 24 2.57 16.08 -1.38
N ARG A 25 1.53 16.14 -0.53
CA ARG A 25 1.15 17.41 0.11
C ARG A 25 2.22 17.82 1.14
N PRO A 26 2.40 19.12 1.42
CA PRO A 26 3.37 19.57 2.42
C PRO A 26 3.15 18.92 3.80
N PHE A 27 1.88 18.76 4.21
CA PHE A 27 1.52 18.08 5.46
C PHE A 27 1.95 16.61 5.50
N ASP A 28 1.73 15.87 4.42
CA ASP A 28 2.11 14.45 4.32
C ASP A 28 3.64 14.28 4.38
N THR A 29 4.39 15.21 3.79
CA THR A 29 5.87 15.20 3.87
C THR A 29 6.32 15.37 5.32
N TRP A 30 5.73 16.33 6.04
CA TRP A 30 5.98 16.49 7.47
C TRP A 30 5.57 15.27 8.29
N ALA A 31 4.43 14.65 7.98
CA ALA A 31 3.95 13.45 8.68
C ALA A 31 4.91 12.25 8.49
N ILE A 32 5.41 12.02 7.28
CA ILE A 32 6.40 10.97 7.00
C ILE A 32 7.73 11.26 7.72
N VAL A 33 8.22 12.50 7.66
CA VAL A 33 9.47 12.88 8.32
C VAL A 33 9.35 12.72 9.83
N LEU A 34 8.26 13.19 10.44
CA LEU A 34 8.01 13.03 11.87
C LEU A 34 7.90 11.56 12.25
N TRP A 35 7.21 10.75 11.46
CA TRP A 35 7.12 9.31 11.68
C TRP A 35 8.48 8.62 11.62
N LEU A 36 9.30 8.92 10.61
CA LEU A 36 10.65 8.36 10.47
C LEU A 36 11.59 8.79 11.59
N LEU A 37 11.56 10.06 11.99
CA LEU A 37 12.37 10.57 13.10
C LEU A 37 11.95 9.95 14.43
N ALA A 38 10.64 9.86 14.69
CA ALA A 38 10.12 9.22 15.88
C ALA A 38 10.47 7.72 15.90
N LEU A 39 10.37 7.03 14.77
CA LEU A 39 10.75 5.62 14.65
C LEU A 39 12.25 5.43 14.89
N ALA A 40 13.10 6.26 14.30
CA ALA A 40 14.54 6.21 14.52
C ALA A 40 14.91 6.47 15.99
N ALA A 41 14.25 7.43 16.64
CA ALA A 41 14.42 7.70 18.06
C ALA A 41 14.00 6.51 18.93
N CYS A 42 12.86 5.88 18.61
CA CYS A 42 12.39 4.69 19.33
C CYS A 42 13.35 3.50 19.15
N VAL A 43 13.83 3.24 17.93
CA VAL A 43 14.80 2.16 17.68
C VAL A 43 16.12 2.42 18.39
N ALA A 44 16.63 3.66 18.35
CA ALA A 44 17.84 4.03 19.09
C ALA A 44 17.64 3.88 20.60
N ALA A 45 16.48 4.25 21.13
CA ALA A 45 16.15 4.12 22.54
C ALA A 45 16.07 2.66 22.99
N ILE A 46 15.53 1.75 22.16
CA ILE A 46 15.53 0.30 22.43
C ILE A 46 16.95 -0.23 22.46
N VAL A 47 17.78 0.11 21.47
CA VAL A 47 19.17 -0.38 21.37
C VAL A 47 20.05 0.14 22.50
N ILE A 48 19.88 1.39 22.92
CA ILE A 48 20.77 2.04 23.90
C ILE A 48 20.32 1.77 25.34
N TYR A 49 19.01 1.82 25.61
CA TYR A 49 18.47 1.80 26.98
C TYR A 49 17.70 0.53 27.30
N GLY A 50 17.51 -0.39 26.35
CA GLY A 50 16.69 -1.59 26.56
C GLY A 50 15.23 -1.26 26.91
N ILE A 51 14.74 -0.09 26.50
CA ILE A 51 13.38 0.36 26.81
C ILE A 51 12.36 -0.58 26.16
N MET A 52 11.21 -0.77 26.85
CA MET A 52 10.10 -1.61 26.42
C MET A 52 9.77 -1.47 24.92
N GLU A 53 9.52 -2.60 24.27
CA GLU A 53 9.24 -2.66 22.82
C GLU A 53 7.91 -1.98 22.45
N ALA A 54 7.01 -1.76 23.43
CA ALA A 54 5.79 -0.99 23.27
C ALA A 54 6.02 0.45 22.78
N PHE A 55 7.22 1.00 22.92
CA PHE A 55 7.56 2.35 22.45
C PHE A 55 7.70 2.44 20.91
N LEU A 56 7.87 1.33 20.18
CA LEU A 56 7.86 1.30 18.70
C LEU A 56 6.53 1.79 18.12
N SER A 57 5.48 1.77 18.93
CA SER A 57 4.12 2.11 18.56
C SER A 57 3.91 3.65 18.58
N LEU A 58 4.66 4.39 19.42
CA LEU A 58 4.56 5.84 19.63
C LEU A 58 4.64 6.72 18.38
N PRO A 59 5.45 6.42 17.35
CA PRO A 59 5.47 7.21 16.11
C PRO A 59 4.07 7.34 15.50
N PHE A 60 3.25 6.29 15.55
CA PHE A 60 1.88 6.34 15.03
C PHE A 60 0.96 7.16 15.92
N ALA A 61 1.05 7.03 17.24
CA ALA A 61 0.25 7.84 18.16
C ALA A 61 0.56 9.34 18.01
N ALA A 62 1.83 9.71 17.85
CA ALA A 62 2.24 11.10 17.63
C ALA A 62 1.68 11.68 16.33
N VAL A 63 1.81 10.95 15.21
CA VAL A 63 1.24 11.37 13.91
C VAL A 63 -0.28 11.48 13.99
N GLY A 64 -0.94 10.50 14.62
CA GLY A 64 -2.39 10.49 14.78
C GLY A 64 -2.90 11.66 15.63
N PHE A 65 -2.22 11.97 16.72
CA PHE A 65 -2.56 13.12 17.56
C PHE A 65 -2.46 14.44 16.80
N ILE A 66 -1.34 14.66 16.08
CA ILE A 66 -1.13 15.86 15.25
C ILE A 66 -2.20 15.96 14.16
N TYR A 67 -2.55 14.85 13.51
CA TYR A 67 -3.61 14.84 12.50
C TYR A 67 -4.97 15.21 13.06
N THR A 68 -5.30 14.69 14.25
CA THR A 68 -6.58 14.98 14.91
C THR A 68 -6.69 16.47 15.28
N LEU A 69 -5.57 17.07 15.73
CA LEU A 69 -5.45 18.51 15.95
C LEU A 69 -5.58 19.32 14.66
N TYR A 70 -4.89 18.91 13.58
CA TYR A 70 -4.92 19.59 12.29
C TYR A 70 -6.35 19.64 11.70
N ARG A 71 -7.11 18.55 11.82
CA ARG A 71 -8.49 18.47 11.35
C ARG A 71 -9.49 19.21 12.27
N LYS A 72 -9.02 19.81 13.37
CA LYS A 72 -9.83 20.48 14.40
C LYS A 72 -11.00 19.62 14.90
N ASN A 73 -10.81 18.30 14.94
CA ASN A 73 -11.87 17.38 15.34
C ASN A 73 -11.94 17.26 16.87
N ILE A 74 -12.26 18.38 17.51
CA ILE A 74 -12.27 18.52 18.98
C ILE A 74 -13.21 17.50 19.62
N VAL A 75 -14.33 17.18 18.95
CA VAL A 75 -15.30 16.18 19.42
C VAL A 75 -14.66 14.80 19.58
N ALA A 76 -13.83 14.36 18.65
CA ALA A 76 -13.14 13.07 18.75
C ALA A 76 -12.14 13.05 19.92
N ILE A 77 -11.42 14.15 20.13
CA ILE A 77 -10.46 14.29 21.24
C ILE A 77 -11.20 14.23 22.59
N VAL A 78 -12.31 14.94 22.72
CA VAL A 78 -13.13 14.96 23.93
C VAL A 78 -13.74 13.57 24.20
N LEU A 79 -14.27 12.89 23.17
CA LEU A 79 -14.80 11.53 23.33
C LEU A 79 -13.74 10.52 23.78
N ILE A 80 -12.55 10.56 23.17
CA ILE A 80 -11.44 9.69 23.57
C ILE A 80 -11.04 10.00 25.02
N ALA A 81 -10.92 11.28 25.39
CA ALA A 81 -10.59 11.70 26.75
C ALA A 81 -11.63 11.20 27.77
N VAL A 82 -12.92 11.43 27.50
CA VAL A 82 -14.02 10.95 28.36
C VAL A 82 -14.00 9.43 28.49
N PHE A 83 -13.79 8.71 27.38
CA PHE A 83 -13.70 7.25 27.40
C PHE A 83 -12.49 6.76 28.21
N THR A 84 -11.33 7.39 28.06
CA THR A 84 -10.13 7.05 28.85
C THR A 84 -10.32 7.31 30.35
N ILE A 85 -10.99 8.41 30.72
CA ILE A 85 -11.31 8.72 32.12
C ILE A 85 -12.30 7.71 32.68
N ALA A 86 -13.35 7.36 31.92
CA ALA A 86 -14.32 6.36 32.33
C ALA A 86 -13.68 4.98 32.57
N VAL A 87 -12.78 4.55 31.69
CA VAL A 87 -12.06 3.28 31.88
C VAL A 87 -11.12 3.35 33.08
N TYR A 88 -10.40 4.47 33.28
CA TYR A 88 -9.56 4.65 34.45
C TYR A 88 -10.34 4.53 35.76
N LEU A 89 -11.55 5.09 35.82
CA LEU A 89 -12.41 5.01 37.01
C LEU A 89 -12.86 3.57 37.32
N VAL A 90 -12.98 2.70 36.31
CA VAL A 90 -13.41 1.31 36.46
C VAL A 90 -12.24 0.39 36.78
N THR A 91 -11.16 0.44 36.01
CA THR A 91 -10.06 -0.54 36.11
C THR A 91 -8.95 -0.10 37.07
N ARG A 92 -8.76 1.21 37.29
CA ARG A 92 -7.63 1.83 38.02
C ARG A 92 -6.23 1.47 37.50
N GLU A 93 -6.14 0.73 36.41
CA GLU A 93 -4.88 0.31 35.80
C GLU A 93 -4.52 1.21 34.63
N ILE A 94 -3.30 1.78 34.69
CA ILE A 94 -2.78 2.71 33.68
C ILE A 94 -2.56 2.02 32.33
N THR A 95 -2.26 0.72 32.33
CA THR A 95 -1.97 -0.07 31.13
C THR A 95 -3.12 -0.07 30.14
N TYR A 96 -4.36 -0.23 30.60
CA TYR A 96 -5.54 -0.19 29.72
C TYR A 96 -5.80 1.19 29.12
N ILE A 97 -5.47 2.27 29.84
CA ILE A 97 -5.58 3.64 29.33
C ILE A 97 -4.60 3.86 28.18
N LEU A 98 -3.35 3.42 28.37
CA LEU A 98 -2.31 3.51 27.35
C LEU A 98 -2.74 2.75 26.10
N ILE A 99 -3.27 1.52 26.24
CA ILE A 99 -3.77 0.73 25.11
C ILE A 99 -4.90 1.45 24.36
N ILE A 100 -5.86 2.03 25.06
CA ILE A 100 -7.01 2.71 24.43
C ILE A 100 -6.58 3.97 23.69
N LEU A 101 -5.80 4.83 24.36
CA LEU A 101 -5.28 6.05 23.77
C LEU A 101 -4.43 5.72 22.54
N PHE A 102 -3.69 4.62 22.64
CA PHE A 102 -2.86 4.12 21.59
C PHE A 102 -3.65 3.52 20.41
N ILE A 103 -4.71 2.74 20.64
CA ILE A 103 -5.59 2.25 19.58
C ILE A 103 -6.27 3.44 18.87
N ALA A 104 -6.77 4.39 19.64
CA ALA A 104 -7.53 5.52 19.11
C ALA A 104 -6.67 6.45 18.25
N PHE A 105 -5.52 6.91 18.77
CA PHE A 105 -4.63 7.79 18.02
C PHE A 105 -3.72 7.03 17.06
N GLY A 106 -3.21 5.86 17.46
CA GLY A 106 -2.34 5.02 16.62
C GLY A 106 -3.04 4.56 15.34
N ALA A 107 -4.32 4.15 15.41
CA ALA A 107 -5.05 3.77 14.20
C ALA A 107 -5.24 4.94 13.23
N GLY A 108 -5.51 6.14 13.77
CA GLY A 108 -5.54 7.37 12.98
C GLY A 108 -4.19 7.73 12.37
N GLY A 109 -3.11 7.58 13.13
CA GLY A 109 -1.74 7.82 12.65
C GLY A 109 -1.30 6.86 11.56
N VAL A 110 -1.62 5.57 11.70
CA VAL A 110 -1.40 4.56 10.66
C VAL A 110 -2.12 4.96 9.37
N ALA A 111 -3.39 5.36 9.44
CA ALA A 111 -4.14 5.81 8.26
C ALA A 111 -3.47 7.03 7.59
N CYS A 112 -2.96 7.99 8.37
CA CYS A 112 -2.25 9.16 7.84
C CYS A 112 -0.96 8.76 7.11
N VAL A 113 -0.16 7.87 7.71
CA VAL A 113 1.08 7.39 7.11
C VAL A 113 0.78 6.63 5.83
N VAL A 114 -0.27 5.80 5.82
CA VAL A 114 -0.75 5.09 4.63
C VAL A 114 -1.14 6.07 3.52
N ASP A 115 -1.93 7.11 3.81
CA ASP A 115 -2.32 8.14 2.82
C ASP A 115 -1.09 8.81 2.18
N ALA A 116 -0.13 9.21 3.02
CA ALA A 116 1.11 9.82 2.58
C ALA A 116 1.95 8.86 1.71
N LEU A 117 2.08 7.60 2.14
CA LEU A 117 2.79 6.55 1.40
C LEU A 117 2.11 6.24 0.06
N GLN A 118 0.78 6.20 -0.01
CA GLN A 118 0.07 5.96 -1.26
C GLN A 118 0.41 7.00 -2.31
N ARG A 119 0.38 8.29 -1.95
CA ARG A 119 0.74 9.39 -2.86
C ARG A 119 2.18 9.24 -3.36
N PHE A 120 3.11 8.82 -2.49
CA PHE A 120 4.51 8.63 -2.84
C PHE A 120 4.76 7.38 -3.71
N VAL A 121 4.16 6.25 -3.35
CA VAL A 121 4.37 4.93 -3.96
C VAL A 121 3.66 4.84 -5.30
N PHE A 122 2.47 5.41 -5.45
CA PHE A 122 1.63 5.25 -6.63
C PHE A 122 2.36 5.58 -7.95
N TYR A 123 2.87 6.81 -8.07
CA TYR A 123 3.57 7.24 -9.29
C TYR A 123 4.87 6.48 -9.51
N LYS A 124 5.62 6.22 -8.42
CA LYS A 124 6.88 5.50 -8.47
C LYS A 124 6.73 4.06 -8.95
N VAL A 125 5.65 3.40 -8.53
CA VAL A 125 5.32 2.05 -8.97
C VAL A 125 4.85 2.08 -10.41
N LEU A 126 3.89 2.94 -10.78
CA LEU A 126 3.41 2.98 -12.17
C LEU A 126 4.51 3.28 -13.17
N TYR A 127 5.43 4.16 -12.80
CA TYR A 127 6.64 4.40 -13.57
C TYR A 127 7.44 3.09 -13.74
N SER A 128 7.83 2.42 -12.66
CA SER A 128 8.57 1.15 -12.76
C SER A 128 7.81 0.06 -13.53
N VAL A 129 6.49 -0.06 -13.34
CA VAL A 129 5.63 -1.00 -14.07
C VAL A 129 5.69 -0.73 -15.56
N ARG A 130 5.59 0.53 -15.99
CA ARG A 130 5.65 0.92 -17.40
C ARG A 130 6.92 0.49 -18.13
N TYR A 131 8.06 0.48 -17.42
CA TYR A 131 9.36 0.24 -18.03
C TYR A 131 9.93 -1.14 -17.74
N VAL A 132 9.24 -1.95 -16.94
CA VAL A 132 9.74 -3.23 -16.44
C VAL A 132 10.08 -4.20 -17.59
N ASN A 133 9.26 -4.22 -18.65
CA ASN A 133 9.46 -5.09 -19.82
C ASN A 133 10.07 -4.36 -21.03
N VAL A 134 10.40 -3.06 -20.88
CA VAL A 134 10.91 -2.22 -21.98
C VAL A 134 12.42 -2.02 -21.89
N LYS A 135 12.97 -1.97 -20.67
CA LYS A 135 14.40 -1.77 -20.45
C LYS A 135 15.19 -3.04 -20.74
N GLU A 136 16.31 -2.90 -21.46
CA GLU A 136 17.23 -4.00 -21.75
C GLU A 136 17.88 -4.57 -20.46
N LYS A 137 18.14 -3.71 -19.46
CA LYS A 137 18.63 -4.10 -18.14
C LYS A 137 17.74 -3.49 -17.05
N PRO A 138 16.72 -4.22 -16.56
CA PRO A 138 15.88 -3.72 -15.47
C PRO A 138 16.71 -3.61 -14.19
N ALA A 139 16.59 -2.46 -13.51
CA ALA A 139 17.22 -2.24 -12.20
C ALA A 139 16.63 -3.19 -11.14
N LEU A 140 17.35 -3.43 -10.03
CA LEU A 140 16.86 -4.28 -8.94
C LEU A 140 15.48 -3.84 -8.43
N ARG A 141 15.26 -2.53 -8.31
CA ARG A 141 13.95 -1.96 -7.95
C ARG A 141 12.84 -2.37 -8.92
N ASP A 142 13.10 -2.32 -10.23
CA ASP A 142 12.13 -2.68 -11.26
C ASP A 142 11.79 -4.19 -11.18
N ARG A 143 12.78 -5.04 -10.87
CA ARG A 143 12.57 -6.48 -10.63
C ARG A 143 11.73 -6.75 -9.38
N ILE A 144 11.99 -6.05 -8.28
CA ILE A 144 11.20 -6.18 -7.05
C ILE A 144 9.74 -5.78 -7.32
N ILE A 145 9.53 -4.69 -8.06
CA ILE A 145 8.18 -4.24 -8.43
C ILE A 145 7.50 -5.25 -9.37
N ALA A 146 8.21 -5.77 -10.38
CA ALA A 146 7.68 -6.83 -11.25
C ALA A 146 7.23 -8.06 -10.46
N PHE A 147 8.02 -8.46 -9.45
CA PHE A 147 7.71 -9.58 -8.58
C PHE A 147 6.52 -9.29 -7.66
N ILE A 148 6.52 -8.17 -6.94
CA ILE A 148 5.41 -7.79 -6.03
C ILE A 148 4.09 -7.72 -6.80
N PHE A 149 4.10 -7.10 -7.97
CA PHE A 149 2.91 -6.93 -8.81
C PHE A 149 2.66 -8.09 -9.77
N SER A 150 3.42 -9.19 -9.69
CA SER A 150 3.32 -10.38 -10.55
C SER A 150 3.09 -10.05 -12.03
N ILE A 151 3.86 -9.10 -12.56
CA ILE A 151 3.70 -8.62 -13.94
C ILE A 151 4.25 -9.69 -14.90
N PRO A 152 3.45 -10.19 -15.86
CA PRO A 152 3.95 -11.15 -16.85
C PRO A 152 5.05 -10.52 -17.72
N PRO A 153 6.15 -11.24 -18.00
CA PRO A 153 7.24 -10.71 -18.81
C PRO A 153 6.82 -10.42 -20.26
N ASP A 154 5.81 -11.14 -20.76
CA ASP A 154 5.35 -11.03 -22.15
C ASP A 154 4.30 -9.91 -22.37
N LEU A 155 3.97 -9.15 -21.31
CA LEU A 155 2.96 -8.10 -21.36
C LEU A 155 3.58 -6.77 -21.82
N ASP A 156 2.97 -6.11 -22.82
CA ASP A 156 3.33 -4.73 -23.13
C ASP A 156 2.80 -3.80 -22.03
N THR A 157 3.73 -3.30 -21.21
CA THR A 157 3.47 -2.49 -20.02
C THR A 157 3.32 -1.00 -20.31
N ARG A 158 3.49 -0.57 -21.58
CA ARG A 158 3.43 0.85 -21.96
C ARG A 158 2.02 1.43 -21.83
N ASN A 159 1.00 0.63 -22.14
CA ASN A 159 -0.40 1.04 -22.13
C ASN A 159 -1.03 0.96 -20.73
N ILE A 160 -0.60 1.84 -19.83
CA ILE A 160 -1.22 1.96 -18.50
C ILE A 160 -2.43 2.90 -18.60
N GLN A 161 -3.60 2.37 -18.26
CA GLN A 161 -4.85 3.10 -18.13
C GLN A 161 -5.23 3.22 -16.66
N VAL A 162 -5.75 4.37 -16.28
CA VAL A 162 -6.25 4.65 -14.93
C VAL A 162 -7.61 5.31 -15.08
N ASP A 163 -8.62 4.79 -14.39
CA ASP A 163 -9.98 5.30 -14.47
C ASP A 163 -10.15 6.43 -13.45
N MET A 164 -10.38 7.65 -13.94
CA MET A 164 -10.46 8.86 -13.13
C MET A 164 -11.85 9.07 -12.51
N ASN A 165 -12.87 8.34 -12.99
CA ASN A 165 -14.27 8.59 -12.63
C ASN A 165 -14.78 7.70 -11.50
N GLN A 166 -13.92 6.93 -10.84
CA GLN A 166 -14.33 5.96 -9.81
C GLN A 166 -14.40 6.51 -8.37
N VAL A 167 -14.47 7.83 -8.16
CA VAL A 167 -14.84 8.36 -6.83
C VAL A 167 -16.31 8.03 -6.57
N GLY A 168 -16.56 6.82 -6.08
CA GLY A 168 -17.89 6.27 -5.89
C GLY A 168 -18.69 7.09 -4.87
N LYS A 169 -19.97 7.33 -5.17
CA LYS A 169 -20.93 7.89 -4.19
C LYS A 169 -21.23 6.94 -3.02
N LYS A 170 -20.76 5.68 -3.08
CA LYS A 170 -21.03 4.61 -2.11
C LYS A 170 -19.73 4.13 -1.48
N PHE A 171 -19.79 3.80 -0.18
CA PHE A 171 -18.66 3.27 0.57
C PHE A 171 -18.18 1.91 0.01
N PRO A 172 -16.88 1.72 -0.27
CA PRO A 172 -16.36 0.56 -0.98
C PRO A 172 -16.13 -0.64 -0.04
N TRP A 173 -17.22 -1.23 0.46
CA TRP A 173 -17.18 -2.38 1.38
C TRP A 173 -16.35 -3.56 0.87
N LYS A 174 -16.46 -3.89 -0.42
CA LYS A 174 -15.72 -5.00 -1.03
C LYS A 174 -14.21 -4.76 -1.02
N ASP A 175 -13.79 -3.51 -1.10
CA ASP A 175 -12.37 -3.13 -1.17
C ASP A 175 -11.77 -3.08 0.23
N LEU A 176 -12.54 -2.58 1.20
CA LEU A 176 -12.22 -2.69 2.62
C LEU A 176 -12.01 -4.16 3.02
N TRP A 177 -12.99 -5.04 2.77
CA TRP A 177 -12.87 -6.45 3.16
C TRP A 177 -11.71 -7.17 2.47
N SER A 178 -11.44 -6.84 1.21
CA SER A 178 -10.26 -7.38 0.52
C SER A 178 -8.94 -6.90 1.15
N THR A 179 -8.88 -5.64 1.59
CA THR A 179 -7.70 -5.07 2.23
C THR A 179 -7.49 -5.68 3.61
N VAL A 180 -8.57 -5.85 4.37
CA VAL A 180 -8.56 -6.51 5.69
C VAL A 180 -8.09 -7.96 5.55
N ALA A 181 -8.62 -8.70 4.57
CA ALA A 181 -8.21 -10.09 4.35
C ALA A 181 -6.73 -10.23 4.00
N LEU A 182 -6.21 -9.38 3.10
CA LEU A 182 -4.78 -9.37 2.75
C LEU A 182 -3.90 -8.98 3.94
N SER A 183 -4.32 -7.98 4.70
CA SER A 183 -3.60 -7.54 5.90
C SER A 183 -3.61 -8.62 6.97
N MET A 184 -4.71 -9.36 7.13
CA MET A 184 -4.78 -10.51 8.03
C MET A 184 -3.83 -11.63 7.63
N MET A 185 -3.71 -11.94 6.33
CA MET A 185 -2.75 -12.95 5.86
C MET A 185 -1.30 -12.59 6.22
N ILE A 186 -0.91 -11.33 6.01
CA ILE A 186 0.42 -10.84 6.35
C ILE A 186 0.59 -10.70 7.87
N GLY A 187 -0.44 -10.26 8.59
CA GLY A 187 -0.46 -10.17 10.04
C GLY A 187 -0.27 -11.54 10.70
N MET A 188 -0.96 -12.57 10.22
CA MET A 188 -0.75 -13.94 10.70
C MET A 188 0.66 -14.44 10.43
N PHE A 189 1.28 -14.08 9.29
CA PHE A 189 2.67 -14.43 9.02
C PHE A 189 3.63 -13.84 10.06
N PHE A 190 3.52 -12.53 10.32
CA PHE A 190 4.33 -11.87 11.35
C PHE A 190 4.05 -12.44 12.73
N TRP A 191 2.78 -12.74 13.05
CA TRP A 191 2.41 -13.35 14.33
C TRP A 191 3.07 -14.72 14.53
N ILE A 192 2.98 -15.62 13.53
CA ILE A 192 3.62 -16.94 13.59
C ILE A 192 5.13 -16.78 13.75
N TYR A 193 5.76 -15.91 12.96
CA TYR A 193 7.19 -15.65 13.03
C TYR A 193 7.64 -15.18 14.41
N VAL A 194 6.92 -14.21 15.00
CA VAL A 194 7.22 -13.71 16.35
C VAL A 194 7.00 -14.81 17.39
N SER A 195 5.92 -15.59 17.27
CA SER A 195 5.60 -16.65 18.23
C SER A 195 6.57 -17.84 18.21
N LEU A 196 7.19 -18.13 17.05
CA LEU A 196 8.09 -19.27 16.86
C LEU A 196 9.58 -18.90 17.03
N ASN A 197 9.94 -17.61 17.02
CA ASN A 197 11.33 -17.23 17.07
C ASN A 197 11.85 -17.30 18.52
N PRO A 198 12.83 -18.18 18.81
CA PRO A 198 13.34 -18.39 20.16
C PRO A 198 13.94 -17.12 20.79
N ALA A 199 14.41 -16.16 19.98
CA ALA A 199 14.89 -14.88 20.48
C ALA A 199 13.81 -14.04 21.18
N PHE A 200 12.52 -14.22 20.82
CA PHE A 200 11.39 -13.57 21.49
C PHE A 200 10.75 -14.46 22.57
N VAL A 201 11.00 -15.77 22.51
CA VAL A 201 10.55 -16.74 23.53
C VAL A 201 11.47 -16.72 24.75
N ASP A 202 12.78 -16.55 24.57
CA ASP A 202 13.72 -16.50 25.70
C ASP A 202 13.62 -15.21 26.52
N ILE A 203 13.14 -14.11 25.94
CA ILE A 203 12.79 -12.88 26.69
C ILE A 203 11.64 -13.15 27.67
N SER A 204 10.76 -14.12 27.38
CA SER A 204 9.67 -14.53 28.28
C SER A 204 10.09 -15.54 29.35
N ASN A 205 11.31 -16.11 29.26
CA ASN A 205 11.82 -17.12 30.19
C ASN A 205 12.60 -16.53 31.37
N GLU A 206 13.03 -15.25 31.32
CA GLU A 206 13.41 -14.51 32.52
C GLU A 206 12.14 -14.06 33.24
N SER A 207 11.99 -14.51 34.48
CA SER A 207 10.81 -14.53 35.36
C SER A 207 10.18 -13.18 35.75
N THR A 208 10.21 -12.18 34.88
CA THR A 208 9.63 -10.84 35.10
C THR A 208 8.68 -10.41 33.97
N TYR A 209 8.69 -11.06 32.81
CA TYR A 209 7.85 -10.65 31.69
C TYR A 209 6.46 -11.33 31.75
N SER A 210 5.47 -10.56 32.21
CA SER A 210 4.07 -10.99 32.25
C SER A 210 3.51 -11.21 30.83
N ILE A 211 2.53 -12.12 30.68
CA ILE A 211 1.78 -12.40 29.43
C ILE A 211 1.29 -11.12 28.73
N THR A 212 1.07 -10.06 29.51
CA THR A 212 0.68 -8.72 29.09
C THR A 212 1.73 -8.03 28.21
N GLU A 213 3.02 -8.21 28.47
CA GLU A 213 4.11 -7.51 27.77
C GLU A 213 4.41 -8.13 26.40
N SER A 214 4.42 -9.46 26.29
CA SER A 214 4.52 -10.15 25.00
C SER A 214 3.33 -9.84 24.08
N SER A 215 2.14 -9.63 24.67
CA SER A 215 0.95 -9.22 23.93
C SER A 215 1.05 -7.79 23.38
N LEU A 216 1.72 -6.87 24.10
CA LEU A 216 1.97 -5.50 23.65
C LEU A 216 2.97 -5.42 22.49
N PHE A 217 3.99 -6.29 22.48
CA PHE A 217 4.94 -6.39 21.36
C PHE A 217 4.26 -6.85 20.08
N VAL A 218 3.51 -7.96 20.16
CA VAL A 218 2.70 -8.46 19.04
C VAL A 218 1.79 -7.36 18.52
N PHE A 219 1.08 -6.68 19.41
CA PHE A 219 0.18 -5.59 19.04
C PHE A 219 0.90 -4.42 18.35
N THR A 220 2.13 -4.07 18.79
CA THR A 220 2.93 -3.01 18.18
C THR A 220 3.31 -3.35 16.73
N ILE A 221 3.75 -4.57 16.47
CA ILE A 221 4.06 -5.06 15.12
C ILE A 221 2.82 -5.01 14.22
N MET A 222 1.64 -5.27 14.77
CA MET A 222 0.39 -5.35 13.99
C MET A 222 -0.05 -4.01 13.40
N LEU A 223 0.35 -2.88 13.98
CA LEU A 223 0.09 -1.57 13.37
C LEU A 223 0.91 -1.33 12.09
N TYR A 224 2.06 -1.96 11.96
CA TYR A 224 2.89 -1.84 10.75
C TYR A 224 2.32 -2.63 9.57
N VAL A 225 1.50 -3.66 9.81
CA VAL A 225 0.93 -4.48 8.74
C VAL A 225 0.04 -3.66 7.79
N PRO A 226 -0.95 -2.87 8.26
CA PRO A 226 -1.64 -1.85 7.48
C PRO A 226 -0.72 -0.96 6.64
N VAL A 227 0.40 -0.50 7.22
CA VAL A 227 1.34 0.42 6.55
C VAL A 227 2.01 -0.24 5.35
N VAL A 228 2.21 -1.56 5.38
CA VAL A 228 2.79 -2.30 4.25
C VAL A 228 1.75 -2.62 3.19
N VAL A 229 0.53 -3.00 3.59
CA VAL A 229 -0.48 -3.55 2.67
C VAL A 229 -1.37 -2.48 2.05
N MET A 230 -1.86 -1.53 2.85
CA MET A 230 -2.81 -0.52 2.39
C MET A 230 -2.26 0.43 1.32
N PRO A 231 -0.95 0.71 1.22
CA PRO A 231 -0.45 1.52 0.10
C PRO A 231 -0.79 0.96 -1.29
N PHE A 232 -1.12 -0.32 -1.39
CA PHE A 232 -1.51 -0.94 -2.66
C PHE A 232 -3.00 -0.78 -2.99
N SER A 233 -3.86 -0.40 -2.03
CA SER A 233 -5.31 -0.27 -2.29
C SER A 233 -5.64 0.82 -3.31
N ILE A 234 -4.81 1.87 -3.39
CA ILE A 234 -4.98 2.97 -4.36
C ILE A 234 -5.00 2.48 -5.83
N PHE A 235 -4.28 1.41 -6.17
CA PHE A 235 -4.29 0.84 -7.52
C PHE A 235 -5.64 0.22 -7.87
N ARG A 236 -6.39 -0.25 -6.85
CA ARG A 236 -7.74 -0.75 -7.01
C ARG A 236 -8.74 0.40 -7.07
N SER A 237 -8.65 1.38 -6.17
CA SER A 237 -9.56 2.52 -6.11
C SER A 237 -9.54 3.35 -7.40
N MET A 238 -8.40 3.38 -8.12
CA MET A 238 -8.28 4.05 -9.41
C MET A 238 -8.31 3.09 -10.62
N ASN A 239 -8.62 1.81 -10.39
CA ASN A 239 -8.67 0.75 -11.40
C ASN A 239 -7.48 0.78 -12.38
N ALA A 240 -6.27 0.90 -11.83
CA ALA A 240 -5.05 0.96 -12.62
C ALA A 240 -4.82 -0.39 -13.33
N ARG A 241 -4.79 -0.34 -14.66
CA ARG A 241 -4.72 -1.52 -15.52
C ARG A 241 -3.73 -1.33 -16.65
N ILE A 242 -3.15 -2.43 -17.11
CA ILE A 242 -2.36 -2.49 -18.32
C ILE A 242 -3.31 -2.98 -19.41
N GLY A 243 -3.64 -2.10 -20.36
CA GLY A 243 -4.55 -2.39 -21.46
C GLY A 243 -3.85 -3.24 -22.51
N THR A 244 -4.40 -4.41 -22.79
CA THR A 244 -3.94 -5.26 -23.90
C THR A 244 -5.07 -5.60 -24.85
N ASN A 245 -4.75 -6.03 -26.06
CA ASN A 245 -5.74 -6.36 -27.09
C ASN A 245 -6.68 -7.53 -26.71
N PHE A 246 -6.31 -8.35 -25.72
CA PHE A 246 -7.06 -9.56 -25.37
C PHE A 246 -7.66 -9.52 -23.96
N ARG A 247 -6.93 -9.01 -22.97
CA ARG A 247 -7.42 -8.93 -21.58
C ARG A 247 -6.65 -7.89 -20.76
N ASP A 248 -7.39 -7.02 -20.09
CA ASP A 248 -6.80 -6.04 -19.18
C ASP A 248 -6.17 -6.73 -17.96
N PHE A 249 -4.90 -6.44 -17.72
CA PHE A 249 -4.22 -6.85 -16.49
C PHE A 249 -4.38 -5.77 -15.43
N LYS A 250 -5.18 -6.04 -14.40
CA LYS A 250 -5.34 -5.13 -13.25
C LYS A 250 -4.13 -5.24 -12.33
N ILE A 251 -3.42 -4.13 -12.13
CA ILE A 251 -2.17 -4.07 -11.35
C ILE A 251 -2.39 -4.57 -9.91
N TYR A 252 -3.52 -4.22 -9.29
CA TYR A 252 -3.88 -4.70 -7.95
C TYR A 252 -4.02 -6.22 -7.84
N ASN A 253 -4.57 -6.89 -8.87
CA ASN A 253 -4.72 -8.36 -8.85
C ASN A 253 -3.36 -9.06 -8.82
N GLY A 254 -2.35 -8.44 -9.42
CA GLY A 254 -0.97 -8.89 -9.34
C GLY A 254 -0.48 -8.98 -7.91
N VAL A 255 -0.61 -7.90 -7.14
CA VAL A 255 -0.24 -7.84 -5.70
C VAL A 255 -0.99 -8.89 -4.89
N VAL A 256 -2.32 -8.99 -5.09
CA VAL A 256 -3.16 -9.99 -4.43
C VAL A 256 -2.62 -11.40 -4.68
N SER A 257 -2.29 -11.72 -5.93
CA SER A 257 -1.80 -13.04 -6.31
C SER A 257 -0.44 -13.36 -5.67
N THR A 258 0.46 -12.38 -5.58
CA THR A 258 1.77 -12.55 -4.91
C THR A 258 1.59 -12.81 -3.43
N ILE A 259 0.77 -12.00 -2.74
CA ILE A 259 0.48 -12.18 -1.31
C ILE A 259 -0.17 -13.54 -1.07
N GLN A 260 -1.12 -13.96 -1.90
CA GLN A 260 -1.76 -15.28 -1.79
C GLN A 260 -0.76 -16.43 -1.96
N ARG A 261 0.16 -16.34 -2.93
CA ARG A 261 1.23 -17.36 -3.12
C ARG A 261 2.16 -17.43 -1.92
N MET A 262 2.50 -16.29 -1.32
CA MET A 262 3.30 -16.23 -0.10
C MET A 262 2.53 -16.71 1.15
N ALA A 263 1.20 -16.59 1.17
CA ALA A 263 0.37 -17.00 2.29
C ALA A 263 0.17 -18.52 2.39
N VAL A 264 0.33 -19.28 1.30
CA VAL A 264 0.16 -20.75 1.30
C VAL A 264 1.13 -21.45 2.29
N PRO A 265 2.44 -21.18 2.27
CA PRO A 265 3.36 -21.70 3.29
C PRO A 265 2.98 -21.30 4.73
N VAL A 266 2.43 -20.10 4.92
CA VAL A 266 2.02 -19.59 6.25
C VAL A 266 0.86 -20.38 6.79
N PHE A 267 -0.13 -20.66 5.95
CA PHE A 267 -1.27 -21.48 6.33
C PHE A 267 -0.84 -22.92 6.68
N ALA A 268 0.11 -23.48 5.91
CA ALA A 268 0.69 -24.79 6.21
C ALA A 268 1.43 -24.80 7.56
N ALA A 269 2.21 -23.75 7.86
CA ALA A 269 2.90 -23.60 9.14
C ALA A 269 1.93 -23.45 10.32
N LEU A 270 0.85 -22.68 10.14
CA LEU A 270 -0.21 -22.53 11.14
C LEU A 270 -0.85 -23.88 11.45
N VAL A 271 -1.22 -24.64 10.43
CA VAL A 271 -1.80 -25.99 10.56
C VAL A 271 -0.82 -26.93 11.28
N PHE A 272 0.48 -26.85 10.99
CA PHE A 272 1.52 -27.62 11.68
C PHE A 272 1.62 -27.27 13.17
N VAL A 273 1.62 -25.97 13.51
CA VAL A 273 1.61 -25.51 14.90
C VAL A 273 0.36 -25.98 15.64
N PHE A 274 -0.82 -25.88 15.01
CA PHE A 274 -2.06 -26.40 15.59
C PHE A 274 -2.02 -27.91 15.85
N MET A 275 -1.47 -28.70 14.92
CA MET A 275 -1.28 -30.13 15.14
C MET A 275 -0.28 -30.43 16.27
N ALA A 276 0.81 -29.68 16.36
CA ALA A 276 1.80 -29.82 17.42
C ALA A 276 1.24 -29.45 18.81
N ILE A 277 0.28 -28.52 18.90
CA ILE A 277 -0.38 -28.16 20.16
C ILE A 277 -1.35 -29.24 20.63
N GLY A 278 -1.98 -29.99 19.72
CA GLY A 278 -2.89 -31.09 20.03
C GLY A 278 -2.29 -32.23 20.85
N THR A 279 -0.96 -32.28 21.01
CA THR A 279 -0.24 -33.26 21.84
C THR A 279 0.18 -32.71 23.21
N SER A 280 -0.07 -31.43 23.49
CA SER A 280 0.30 -30.76 24.75
C SER A 280 -0.84 -30.77 25.78
N LYS A 281 -0.50 -30.83 27.08
CA LYS A 281 -1.48 -30.97 28.19
C LYS A 281 -2.39 -29.75 28.41
N ASP A 282 -2.02 -28.57 27.89
CA ASP A 282 -2.77 -27.31 28.06
C ASP A 282 -3.33 -26.76 26.74
N THR A 283 -3.92 -27.65 25.92
CA THR A 283 -4.45 -27.32 24.58
C THR A 283 -5.45 -26.15 24.61
N GLY A 284 -6.29 -26.06 25.64
CA GLY A 284 -7.35 -25.04 25.73
C GLY A 284 -6.83 -23.61 25.90
N ALA A 285 -5.83 -23.41 26.75
CA ALA A 285 -5.26 -22.08 27.02
C ALA A 285 -4.53 -21.53 25.78
N VAL A 286 -3.81 -22.40 25.07
CA VAL A 286 -3.10 -22.03 23.85
C VAL A 286 -4.08 -21.67 22.73
N VAL A 287 -5.12 -22.48 22.50
CA VAL A 287 -6.12 -22.18 21.47
C VAL A 287 -6.86 -20.86 21.78
N MET A 288 -7.17 -20.60 23.05
CA MET A 288 -7.79 -19.33 23.47
C MET A 288 -6.85 -18.14 23.24
N PHE A 289 -5.56 -18.28 23.52
CA PHE A 289 -4.56 -17.24 23.26
C PHE A 289 -4.42 -16.92 21.77
N ILE A 290 -4.40 -17.94 20.91
CA ILE A 290 -4.37 -17.76 19.44
C ILE A 290 -5.63 -17.06 18.96
N GLY A 291 -6.81 -17.50 19.44
CA GLY A 291 -8.09 -16.91 19.09
C GLY A 291 -8.19 -15.43 19.48
N MET A 292 -7.80 -15.10 20.72
CA MET A 292 -7.78 -13.71 21.21
C MET A 292 -6.79 -12.83 20.44
N SER A 293 -5.60 -13.36 20.15
CA SER A 293 -4.60 -12.65 19.34
C SER A 293 -5.13 -12.35 17.93
N ALA A 294 -5.70 -13.35 17.25
CA ALA A 294 -6.28 -13.18 15.93
C ALA A 294 -7.46 -12.17 15.93
N ALA A 295 -8.32 -12.21 16.95
CA ALA A 295 -9.42 -11.27 17.10
C ALA A 295 -8.94 -9.82 17.30
N MET A 296 -7.89 -9.62 18.11
CA MET A 296 -7.28 -8.30 18.31
C MET A 296 -6.63 -7.77 17.03
N ILE A 297 -5.88 -8.61 16.31
CA ILE A 297 -5.28 -8.25 15.01
C ILE A 297 -6.37 -7.82 14.04
N PHE A 298 -7.44 -8.60 13.94
CA PHE A 298 -8.59 -8.30 13.11
C PHE A 298 -9.21 -6.95 13.46
N ALA A 299 -9.45 -6.69 14.75
CA ALA A 299 -10.05 -5.45 15.21
C ALA A 299 -9.20 -4.22 14.85
N VAL A 300 -7.88 -4.28 15.04
CA VAL A 300 -6.95 -3.19 14.71
C VAL A 300 -6.89 -2.92 13.21
N ILE A 301 -6.77 -3.98 12.39
CA ILE A 301 -6.75 -3.88 10.94
C ILE A 301 -8.09 -3.35 10.41
N LEU A 302 -9.20 -3.82 10.96
CA LEU A 302 -10.53 -3.37 10.59
C LEU A 302 -10.70 -1.88 10.91
N LEU A 303 -10.35 -1.45 12.13
CA LEU A 303 -10.46 -0.06 12.57
C LEU A 303 -9.61 0.88 11.72
N THR A 304 -8.34 0.54 11.49
CA THR A 304 -7.41 1.32 10.64
C THR A 304 -7.93 1.42 9.20
N SER A 305 -8.41 0.31 8.63
CA SER A 305 -9.01 0.29 7.30
C SER A 305 -10.24 1.20 7.23
N LEU A 306 -11.12 1.12 8.23
CA LEU A 306 -12.36 1.89 8.28
C LEU A 306 -12.06 3.39 8.35
N ILE A 307 -11.11 3.80 9.21
CA ILE A 307 -10.67 5.20 9.31
C ILE A 307 -10.12 5.69 7.96
N TYR A 308 -9.28 4.89 7.29
CA TYR A 308 -8.70 5.25 6.00
C TYR A 308 -9.79 5.42 4.90
N TYR A 309 -10.64 4.41 4.69
CA TYR A 309 -11.68 4.42 3.66
C TYR A 309 -12.75 5.50 3.93
N TYR A 310 -13.07 5.76 5.19
CA TYR A 310 -14.07 6.77 5.55
C TYR A 310 -13.54 8.21 5.45
N SER A 311 -12.28 8.44 5.86
CA SER A 311 -11.79 9.81 6.05
C SER A 311 -10.77 10.30 5.02
N MET A 312 -10.03 9.41 4.36
CA MET A 312 -8.86 9.79 3.55
C MET A 312 -8.98 9.39 2.08
N GLU A 313 -9.46 8.18 1.77
CA GLU A 313 -9.42 7.61 0.41
C GLU A 313 -9.92 8.58 -0.67
N ALA A 314 -11.10 9.18 -0.48
CA ALA A 314 -11.69 10.08 -1.47
C ALA A 314 -10.77 11.28 -1.78
N THR A 315 -10.12 11.82 -0.75
CA THR A 315 -9.18 12.94 -0.92
C THR A 315 -7.92 12.49 -1.66
N THR A 316 -7.39 11.32 -1.33
CA THR A 316 -6.22 10.72 -1.97
C THR A 316 -6.46 10.44 -3.45
N VAL A 317 -7.55 9.77 -3.78
CA VAL A 317 -7.93 9.47 -5.17
C VAL A 317 -8.13 10.76 -5.96
N SER A 318 -8.81 11.75 -5.40
CA SER A 318 -9.04 13.03 -6.08
C SER A 318 -7.74 13.79 -6.39
N ASP A 319 -6.79 13.76 -5.46
CA ASP A 319 -5.49 14.41 -5.63
C ASP A 319 -4.62 13.70 -6.65
N VAL A 320 -4.55 12.37 -6.55
CA VAL A 320 -3.76 11.55 -7.47
C VAL A 320 -4.34 11.66 -8.88
N SER A 321 -5.67 11.67 -9.02
CA SER A 321 -6.37 11.88 -10.29
C SER A 321 -6.06 13.24 -10.91
N LYS A 322 -6.14 14.34 -10.13
CA LYS A 322 -5.80 15.69 -10.59
C LYS A 322 -4.35 15.78 -11.10
N LYS A 323 -3.41 15.23 -10.33
CA LYS A 323 -1.99 15.24 -10.68
C LYS A 323 -1.68 14.30 -11.85
N TRP A 324 -2.39 13.18 -11.98
CA TRP A 324 -2.21 12.25 -13.09
C TRP A 324 -2.50 12.91 -14.44
N LYS A 325 -3.56 13.73 -14.54
CA LYS A 325 -3.87 14.49 -15.76
C LYS A 325 -2.73 15.42 -16.20
N LEU A 326 -1.91 15.89 -15.26
CA LEU A 326 -0.73 16.72 -15.54
C LEU A 326 0.47 15.89 -16.03
N PHE A 327 0.65 14.67 -15.48
CA PHE A 327 1.78 13.80 -15.83
C PHE A 327 1.57 13.00 -17.12
N MET A 328 0.32 12.74 -17.49
CA MET A 328 -0.04 12.02 -18.70
C MET A 328 -1.21 12.69 -19.39
N PRO A 329 -0.94 13.73 -20.20
CA PRO A 329 -2.01 14.43 -20.91
C PRO A 329 -2.68 13.56 -21.97
N VAL A 330 -2.01 12.53 -22.51
CA VAL A 330 -2.55 11.64 -23.55
C VAL A 330 -1.92 10.24 -23.42
N PRO A 331 -2.68 9.13 -23.56
CA PRO A 331 -2.08 7.82 -23.80
C PRO A 331 -1.25 7.89 -25.09
N LEU A 332 0.07 7.63 -25.01
CA LEU A 332 0.99 7.58 -26.17
C LEU A 332 0.55 6.57 -27.25
N LEU A 333 -0.34 5.65 -26.88
CA LEU A 333 -1.08 4.78 -27.77
C LEU A 333 -2.57 5.05 -27.55
N VAL A 334 -3.05 6.20 -28.01
CA VAL A 334 -4.36 6.21 -28.65
C VAL A 334 -4.20 5.22 -29.80
N SER A 335 -4.62 3.98 -29.58
CA SER A 335 -5.05 3.18 -30.72
C SER A 335 -5.98 4.08 -31.51
N LEU A 336 -5.72 4.25 -32.81
CA LEU A 336 -6.60 4.85 -33.82
C LEU A 336 -7.95 4.09 -33.94
N ARG A 337 -8.51 3.68 -32.80
CA ARG A 337 -9.50 2.63 -32.65
C ARG A 337 -10.42 2.87 -31.46
N ASP A 338 -10.39 4.07 -30.88
CA ASP A 338 -11.64 4.59 -30.34
C ASP A 338 -12.43 5.10 -31.55
N ASP A 339 -13.14 4.17 -32.18
CA ASP A 339 -14.33 4.45 -32.98
C ASP A 339 -15.40 5.01 -32.04
N ASP A 340 -15.16 6.19 -31.45
CA ASP A 340 -16.28 7.05 -31.11
C ASP A 340 -16.82 7.53 -32.45
N ALA A 341 -17.86 6.83 -32.92
CA ALA A 341 -18.70 7.13 -34.08
C ALA A 341 -19.48 8.45 -33.91
N ARG A 342 -18.82 9.48 -33.38
CA ARG A 342 -19.19 10.88 -33.36
C ARG A 342 -17.91 11.70 -33.50
N ALA A 343 -17.23 11.53 -34.63
CA ALA A 343 -16.41 12.59 -35.18
C ALA A 343 -17.36 13.74 -35.54
N GLU A 344 -17.78 14.52 -34.53
CA GLU A 344 -18.34 15.84 -34.78
C GLU A 344 -17.28 16.59 -35.56
N THR A 345 -17.65 16.94 -36.78
CA THR A 345 -16.81 17.63 -37.75
C THR A 345 -16.41 18.95 -37.11
N TYR A 346 -15.19 19.03 -36.57
CA TYR A 346 -14.68 20.27 -36.04
C TYR A 346 -14.61 21.28 -37.20
N PRO A 347 -15.28 22.45 -37.09
CA PRO A 347 -15.27 23.43 -38.17
C PRO A 347 -13.84 23.91 -38.41
N GLY A 348 -13.35 23.70 -39.63
CA GLY A 348 -12.04 24.17 -40.08
C GLY A 348 -10.96 23.11 -40.30
N VAL A 349 -11.24 21.82 -40.09
CA VAL A 349 -10.32 20.75 -40.53
C VAL A 349 -10.65 20.39 -41.99
N PRO A 350 -9.74 20.58 -42.96
CA PRO A 350 -10.01 20.20 -44.34
C PRO A 350 -10.25 18.69 -44.42
N ALA A 351 -11.32 18.30 -45.12
CA ALA A 351 -11.61 16.90 -45.40
C ALA A 351 -10.39 16.29 -46.12
N ARG A 352 -9.82 15.25 -45.52
CA ARG A 352 -8.63 14.60 -46.06
C ARG A 352 -9.07 13.75 -47.24
N ASP A 353 -8.60 14.09 -48.43
CA ASP A 353 -8.89 13.34 -49.66
C ASP A 353 -8.18 11.98 -49.61
N GLU A 354 -8.95 10.89 -49.65
CA GLU A 354 -8.43 9.52 -49.63
C GLU A 354 -7.66 9.17 -50.92
N GLY A 355 -7.75 10.01 -51.95
CA GLY A 355 -6.96 9.91 -53.18
C GLY A 355 -5.48 10.33 -53.07
N ASP A 356 -5.07 10.97 -51.95
CA ASP A 356 -3.71 11.52 -51.79
C ASP A 356 -2.66 10.46 -51.32
N LEU A 357 -3.08 9.21 -51.14
CA LEU A 357 -2.17 8.07 -51.02
C LEU A 357 -1.71 7.61 -52.40
N SER A 358 -1.00 8.50 -53.11
CA SER A 358 -0.17 8.07 -54.23
C SER A 358 0.87 7.08 -53.70
N ALA A 359 0.94 5.90 -54.33
CA ALA A 359 1.70 4.75 -53.87
C ALA A 359 3.15 5.10 -53.54
N ILE A 360 3.50 5.07 -52.24
CA ILE A 360 4.90 5.06 -51.80
C ILE A 360 5.48 3.71 -52.23
N THR A 361 6.05 3.68 -53.43
CA THR A 361 6.87 2.57 -53.90
C THR A 361 8.20 2.64 -53.14
N VAL A 362 8.34 1.76 -52.14
CA VAL A 362 9.60 1.57 -51.43
C VAL A 362 10.58 0.94 -52.41
N GLY A 363 11.41 1.77 -53.04
CA GLY A 363 12.46 1.34 -53.97
C GLY A 363 13.54 0.54 -53.25
N ILE A 364 13.42 -0.79 -53.23
CA ILE A 364 14.50 -1.69 -52.82
C ILE A 364 15.54 -1.71 -53.95
N LYS A 365 16.60 -0.92 -53.79
CA LYS A 365 17.76 -0.93 -54.70
C LYS A 365 18.57 -2.20 -54.46
N ARG A 366 18.31 -3.28 -55.21
CA ARG A 366 19.17 -4.47 -55.29
C ARG A 366 20.53 -4.05 -55.88
N ARG A 367 21.58 -4.02 -55.06
CA ARG A 367 22.98 -4.01 -55.54
C ARG A 367 23.26 -5.36 -56.22
N LYS A 368 23.49 -5.34 -57.54
CA LYS A 368 24.23 -6.41 -58.23
C LYS A 368 25.71 -6.23 -57.88
N ASN A 369 26.32 -7.26 -57.29
CA ASN A 369 27.77 -7.40 -57.30
C ASN A 369 28.16 -7.94 -58.68
N ASN A 370 29.12 -7.28 -59.33
CA ASN A 370 29.94 -7.88 -60.37
C ASN A 370 30.89 -8.91 -59.75
#